data_AF-A0A1L8HZ06-F1
#
_entry.id   AF-A0A1L8HZ06-F1
#
_cell.length_a   1.000
_cell.length_b   1.000
_cell.length_c   1.000
_cell.angle_alpha   90.00
_cell.angle_beta   90.00
_cell.angle_gamma   90.00
#
_symmetry.space_group_name_H-M   'P 1'
#
loop_
_entity.id
_entity.type
_entity.pdbx_description
1 polymer ?
#
loop_
_entity_poly.entity_id
_entity_poly.type
_entity_poly.pdbx_seq_one_letter_code
_entity_poly.pdbx_strand_id
1 'polypeptide(L)'
;MISLTNCLCALVSLCSEVCARVVGSVCVRRGYHLWLAVLVSLAPLLQGLSNPRSIFSNSNNFFNVKFVHCSCGWTFLLLSGFVLLVSFVPTGRPFLTVMHLTRLGIGTALCQGIPHLFQLLEDLTGSCHQPLPPGTLLLTKLIDRASCQSEGHQWQGYHISPQTFTLTLCSLSMADELAVFVRYLRRGYPASTALRIVFLLNASLLGLYNLLLVSTALYAPSYTQSVVGAAAGTLFWHLTYRVWYRRTFYSPGPPGHGMFPKVSGGRKSLDSEGNLQ
;
A
#
# COMPACT_ATOMS: atom_id res chain seq x y z
N MET A 1 -30.11 2.35 25.16
CA MET A 1 -29.33 1.43 24.29
C MET A 1 -29.69 1.57 22.82
N ILE A 2 -30.97 1.41 22.42
CA ILE A 2 -31.41 1.44 21.00
C ILE A 2 -31.02 2.75 20.28
N SER A 3 -31.20 3.90 20.93
CA SER A 3 -30.82 5.21 20.36
C SER A 3 -29.30 5.35 20.13
N LEU A 4 -28.48 4.81 21.04
CA LEU A 4 -27.01 4.83 20.92
C LEU A 4 -26.54 3.93 19.77
N THR A 5 -27.10 2.72 19.65
CA THR A 5 -26.77 1.79 18.55
C THR A 5 -27.15 2.38 17.19
N ASN A 6 -28.32 3.01 17.09
CA ASN A 6 -28.74 3.66 15.85
C ASN A 6 -27.84 4.85 15.49
N CYS A 7 -27.43 5.65 16.47
CA CYS A 7 -26.48 6.75 16.29
C CYS A 7 -25.11 6.25 15.81
N LEU A 8 -24.59 5.18 16.43
CA LEU A 8 -23.34 4.53 16.02
C LEU A 8 -23.42 4.00 14.58
N CYS A 9 -24.50 3.31 14.21
CA CYS A 9 -24.69 2.83 12.85
C CYS A 9 -24.77 3.97 11.83
N ALA A 10 -25.45 5.07 12.16
CA ALA A 10 -25.54 6.26 11.31
C ALA A 10 -24.18 6.98 11.18
N LEU A 11 -23.40 7.06 12.25
CA LEU A 11 -22.06 7.63 12.21
C LEU A 11 -21.14 6.78 11.32
N VAL A 12 -21.15 5.45 11.48
CA VAL A 12 -20.36 4.53 10.66
C VAL A 12 -20.77 4.63 9.19
N SER A 13 -22.06 4.76 8.88
CA SER A 13 -22.52 4.91 7.50
C SER A 13 -22.06 6.23 6.88
N LEU A 14 -22.20 7.35 7.60
CA LEU A 14 -21.75 8.65 7.16
C LEU A 14 -20.23 8.69 6.94
N CYS A 15 -19.46 8.24 7.93
CA CYS A 15 -17.99 8.20 7.85
C CYS A 15 -17.52 7.33 6.68
N SER A 16 -18.08 6.13 6.53
CA SER A 16 -17.69 5.24 5.43
C SER A 16 -18.04 5.80 4.07
N GLU A 17 -19.17 6.52 3.92
CA GLU A 17 -19.53 7.17 2.66
C GLU A 17 -18.63 8.35 2.30
N VAL A 18 -18.32 9.20 3.27
CA VAL A 18 -17.40 10.32 3.06
C VAL A 18 -16.01 9.80 2.69
N CYS A 19 -15.48 8.85 3.46
CA CYS A 19 -14.19 8.22 3.17
C CYS A 19 -14.18 7.53 1.80
N ALA A 20 -15.24 6.80 1.43
CA ALA A 20 -15.36 6.17 0.12
C ALA A 20 -15.35 7.19 -1.02
N ARG A 21 -16.05 8.32 -0.87
CA ARG A 21 -16.06 9.40 -1.87
C ARG A 21 -14.70 10.05 -2.02
N VAL A 22 -14.00 10.30 -0.92
CA VAL A 22 -12.65 10.90 -0.92
C VAL A 22 -11.66 9.95 -1.62
N VAL A 23 -11.50 8.73 -1.11
CA VAL A 23 -10.56 7.72 -1.62
C VAL A 23 -10.90 7.33 -3.06
N GLY A 24 -12.18 7.20 -3.38
CA GLY A 24 -12.66 6.84 -4.71
C GLY A 24 -12.66 7.98 -5.74
N SER A 25 -12.39 9.22 -5.33
CA SER A 25 -12.37 10.36 -6.25
C SER A 25 -11.19 10.24 -7.23
N VAL A 26 -11.42 10.62 -8.49
CA VAL A 26 -10.39 10.52 -9.53
C VAL A 26 -9.22 11.46 -9.23
N CYS A 27 -9.51 12.64 -8.67
CA CYS A 27 -8.52 13.63 -8.29
C CYS A 27 -7.60 13.09 -7.19
N VAL A 28 -8.16 12.56 -6.09
CA VAL A 28 -7.36 11.99 -5.01
C VAL A 28 -6.56 10.79 -5.52
N ARG A 29 -7.15 9.88 -6.29
CA ARG A 29 -6.42 8.71 -6.79
C ARG A 29 -5.24 9.08 -7.70
N ARG A 30 -5.40 10.09 -8.57
CA ARG A 30 -4.28 10.58 -9.41
C ARG A 30 -3.27 11.37 -8.58
N GLY A 31 -3.75 12.23 -7.69
CA GLY A 31 -2.94 13.04 -6.80
C GLY A 31 -2.21 12.25 -5.73
N TYR A 32 -2.64 11.02 -5.41
CA TYR A 32 -2.05 10.21 -4.35
C TYR A 32 -0.58 9.85 -4.61
N HIS A 33 -0.21 9.64 -5.88
CA HIS A 33 1.19 9.45 -6.26
C HIS A 33 2.03 10.69 -6.00
N LEU A 34 1.49 11.87 -6.37
CA LEU A 34 2.15 13.15 -6.11
C LEU A 34 2.24 13.41 -4.61
N TRP A 35 1.18 13.07 -3.86
CA TRP A 35 1.16 13.17 -2.41
C TRP A 35 2.27 12.34 -1.76
N LEU A 36 2.41 11.05 -2.14
CA LEU A 36 3.48 10.20 -1.63
C LEU A 36 4.88 10.73 -2.01
N ALA A 37 5.04 11.20 -3.26
CA ALA A 37 6.29 11.81 -3.69
C ALA A 37 6.63 13.07 -2.87
N VAL A 38 5.65 13.96 -2.66
CA VAL A 38 5.80 15.16 -1.84
C VAL A 38 6.10 14.80 -0.38
N LEU A 39 5.40 13.82 0.20
CA LEU A 39 5.65 13.39 1.58
C LEU A 39 7.10 12.96 1.80
N VAL A 40 7.65 12.16 0.87
CA VAL A 40 9.04 11.69 0.96
C VAL A 40 10.01 12.83 0.67
N SER A 41 9.75 13.66 -0.34
CA SER A 41 10.62 14.78 -0.72
C SER A 41 10.64 15.94 0.26
N LEU A 42 9.56 16.16 1.01
CA LEU A 42 9.45 17.23 2.00
C LEU A 42 10.11 16.85 3.34
N ALA A 43 10.48 15.57 3.53
CA ALA A 43 11.06 15.09 4.78
C ALA A 43 12.30 15.89 5.25
N PRO A 44 13.28 16.28 4.40
CA PRO A 44 14.43 17.08 4.84
C PRO A 44 14.06 18.46 5.36
N LEU A 45 13.02 19.08 4.79
CA LEU A 45 12.56 20.41 5.24
C LEU A 45 11.89 20.32 6.61
N LEU A 46 11.27 19.19 6.90
CA LEU A 46 10.62 18.90 8.18
C LEU A 46 11.60 18.42 9.25
N GLN A 47 12.77 17.87 8.88
CA GLN A 47 13.82 17.47 9.82
C GLN A 47 14.26 18.64 10.72
N GLY A 48 14.46 19.83 10.12
CA GLY A 48 14.85 21.04 10.87
C GLY A 48 13.77 21.61 11.80
N LEU A 49 12.50 21.23 11.60
CA LEU A 49 11.37 21.63 12.44
C LEU A 49 11.00 20.58 13.49
N SER A 50 11.58 19.37 13.39
CA SER A 50 11.18 18.24 14.22
C SER A 50 11.84 18.31 15.61
N ASN A 51 11.00 18.31 16.65
CA ASN A 51 11.48 18.28 18.03
C ASN A 51 11.88 16.84 18.41
N PRO A 52 13.13 16.59 18.89
CA PRO A 52 13.62 15.25 19.21
C PRO A 52 12.84 14.55 20.34
N ARG A 53 11.94 15.25 21.04
CA ARG A 53 11.10 14.69 22.12
C ARG A 53 9.72 14.20 21.69
N SER A 54 9.37 14.28 20.41
CA SER A 54 8.07 13.78 19.93
C SER A 54 7.98 12.25 20.11
N ILE A 55 6.79 11.74 20.46
CA ILE A 55 6.54 10.29 20.60
C ILE A 55 6.87 9.55 19.31
N PHE A 56 6.77 10.17 18.13
CA PHE A 56 7.18 9.57 16.85
C PHE A 56 8.68 9.75 16.53
N SER A 57 9.44 10.45 17.39
CA SER A 57 10.85 10.78 17.18
C SER A 57 11.82 9.67 17.55
N ASN A 58 11.39 8.73 18.38
CA ASN A 58 12.24 7.61 18.72
C ASN A 58 12.12 6.57 17.59
N SER A 59 13.18 6.44 16.77
CA SER A 59 13.28 5.45 15.69
C SER A 59 13.19 4.01 16.21
N ASN A 60 13.47 3.78 17.49
CA ASN A 60 13.30 2.50 18.18
C ASN A 60 11.89 2.28 18.76
N ASN A 61 10.92 3.16 18.47
CA ASN A 61 9.56 2.90 18.89
C ASN A 61 9.04 1.59 18.31
N PHE A 62 8.29 0.87 19.14
CA PHE A 62 7.58 -0.35 18.78
C PHE A 62 6.76 -0.18 17.47
N PHE A 63 6.11 0.97 17.29
CA PHE A 63 5.31 1.26 16.10
C PHE A 63 6.13 1.47 14.83
N ASN A 64 7.35 2.02 14.89
CA ASN A 64 8.14 2.23 13.68
C ASN A 64 8.86 0.94 13.27
N VAL A 65 9.39 0.18 14.23
CA VAL A 65 10.18 -1.03 13.90
C VAL A 65 9.29 -2.26 13.70
N LYS A 66 8.43 -2.58 14.68
CA LYS A 66 7.71 -3.86 14.70
C LYS A 66 6.45 -3.84 13.85
N PHE A 67 5.71 -2.73 13.86
CA PHE A 67 4.50 -2.62 13.06
C PHE A 67 4.80 -2.52 11.55
N VAL A 68 5.88 -1.84 11.15
CA VAL A 68 6.31 -1.79 9.75
C VAL A 68 6.74 -3.16 9.25
N HIS A 69 7.46 -3.95 10.06
CA HIS A 69 7.84 -5.31 9.69
C HIS A 69 6.61 -6.23 9.48
N CYS A 70 5.54 -6.01 10.26
CA CYS A 70 4.28 -6.72 10.11
C CYS A 70 3.29 -6.07 9.11
N SER A 71 3.66 -4.96 8.45
CA SER A 71 2.73 -4.17 7.63
C SER A 71 2.10 -4.98 6.48
N CYS A 72 2.89 -5.78 5.78
CA CYS A 72 2.37 -6.66 4.71
C CYS A 72 1.30 -7.64 5.26
N GLY A 73 1.51 -8.18 6.47
CA GLY A 73 0.57 -9.11 7.11
C GLY A 73 -0.75 -8.45 7.51
N TRP A 74 -0.69 -7.26 8.13
CA TRP A 74 -1.88 -6.47 8.46
C TRP A 74 -2.65 -6.02 7.22
N THR A 75 -1.92 -5.59 6.18
CA THR A 75 -2.52 -5.24 4.88
C THR A 75 -3.26 -6.44 4.32
N PHE A 76 -2.61 -7.60 4.25
CA PHE A 76 -3.24 -8.82 3.71
C PHE A 76 -4.48 -9.22 4.50
N LEU A 77 -4.41 -9.25 5.84
CA LEU A 77 -5.52 -9.68 6.69
C LEU A 77 -6.76 -8.78 6.53
N LEU A 78 -6.58 -7.47 6.65
CA LEU A 78 -7.70 -6.53 6.60
C LEU A 78 -8.23 -6.30 5.18
N LEU A 79 -7.33 -6.27 4.19
CA LEU A 79 -7.71 -6.03 2.79
C LEU A 79 -8.34 -7.29 2.16
N SER A 80 -7.87 -8.48 2.54
CA SER A 80 -8.51 -9.75 2.16
C SER A 80 -9.94 -9.82 2.67
N GLY A 81 -10.18 -9.49 3.94
CA GLY A 81 -11.53 -9.43 4.50
C GLY A 81 -12.44 -8.44 3.76
N PHE A 82 -11.92 -7.26 3.42
CA PHE A 82 -12.63 -6.27 2.62
C PHE A 82 -12.98 -6.80 1.21
N VAL A 83 -11.99 -7.32 0.48
CA VAL A 83 -12.16 -7.84 -0.88
C VAL A 83 -13.11 -9.03 -0.91
N LEU A 84 -13.01 -9.94 0.06
CA LEU A 84 -13.95 -11.06 0.25
C LEU A 84 -15.39 -10.56 0.34
N LEU A 85 -15.67 -9.62 1.24
CA LEU A 85 -17.01 -9.09 1.45
C LEU A 85 -17.54 -8.32 0.22
N VAL A 86 -16.71 -7.46 -0.38
CA VAL A 86 -17.10 -6.67 -1.57
C VAL A 86 -17.32 -7.54 -2.81
N SER A 87 -16.56 -8.63 -2.96
CA SER A 87 -16.68 -9.51 -4.13
C SER A 87 -17.81 -10.52 -3.96
N PHE A 88 -17.88 -11.15 -2.79
CA PHE A 88 -18.78 -12.28 -2.54
C PHE A 88 -20.24 -11.85 -2.42
N VAL A 89 -20.53 -10.74 -1.72
CA VAL A 89 -21.92 -10.27 -1.50
C VAL A 89 -22.67 -9.99 -2.81
N PRO A 90 -22.14 -9.25 -3.81
CA PRO A 90 -22.88 -8.94 -5.02
C PRO A 90 -22.80 -10.03 -6.10
N THR A 91 -21.74 -10.83 -6.14
CA THR A 91 -21.55 -11.81 -7.24
C THR A 91 -21.84 -13.26 -6.86
N GLY A 92 -21.63 -13.65 -5.60
CA GLY A 92 -21.76 -15.04 -5.13
C GLY A 92 -20.82 -16.04 -5.81
N ARG A 93 -19.83 -15.58 -6.60
CA ARG A 93 -18.97 -16.44 -7.42
C ARG A 93 -17.61 -16.66 -6.75
N PRO A 94 -17.31 -17.86 -6.22
CA PRO A 94 -16.08 -18.11 -5.48
C PRO A 94 -14.83 -17.94 -6.37
N PHE A 95 -14.91 -18.33 -7.65
CA PHE A 95 -13.79 -18.20 -8.59
C PHE A 95 -13.33 -16.75 -8.78
N LEU A 96 -14.27 -15.82 -8.94
CA LEU A 96 -13.96 -14.39 -9.09
C LEU A 96 -13.34 -13.82 -7.81
N THR A 97 -13.84 -14.24 -6.65
CA THR A 97 -13.29 -13.83 -5.36
C THR A 97 -11.87 -14.35 -5.15
N VAL A 98 -11.59 -15.61 -5.47
CA VAL A 98 -10.25 -16.20 -5.40
C VAL A 98 -9.27 -15.46 -6.31
N MET A 99 -9.70 -15.09 -7.52
CA MET A 99 -8.91 -14.28 -8.45
C MET A 99 -8.52 -12.92 -7.85
N HIS A 100 -9.43 -12.26 -7.12
CA HIS A 100 -9.06 -11.01 -6.42
C HIS A 100 -8.16 -11.24 -5.20
N LEU A 101 -8.29 -12.38 -4.52
CA LEU A 101 -7.39 -12.74 -3.43
C LEU A 101 -5.98 -13.10 -3.89
N THR A 102 -5.82 -13.78 -5.03
CA THR A 102 -4.49 -14.06 -5.59
C THR A 102 -3.76 -12.76 -5.96
N ARG A 103 -4.49 -11.74 -6.40
CA ARG A 103 -3.95 -10.38 -6.59
C ARG A 103 -3.31 -9.83 -5.31
N LEU A 104 -4.02 -9.95 -4.18
CA LEU A 104 -3.50 -9.53 -2.88
C LEU A 104 -2.30 -10.38 -2.45
N GLY A 105 -2.34 -11.69 -2.68
CA GLY A 105 -1.22 -12.60 -2.40
C GLY A 105 0.07 -12.20 -3.13
N ILE A 106 -0.03 -11.81 -4.41
CA ILE A 106 1.10 -11.29 -5.19
C ILE A 106 1.65 -10.01 -4.56
N GLY A 107 0.77 -9.08 -4.16
CA GLY A 107 1.18 -7.85 -3.47
C GLY A 107 1.95 -8.13 -2.18
N THR A 108 1.47 -9.07 -1.37
CA THR A 108 2.14 -9.50 -0.13
C THR A 108 3.50 -10.15 -0.41
N ALA A 109 3.58 -11.01 -1.43
CA ALA A 109 4.85 -11.66 -1.81
C ALA A 109 5.91 -10.63 -2.23
N LEU A 110 5.54 -9.62 -3.01
CA LEU A 110 6.45 -8.52 -3.38
C LEU A 110 6.84 -7.67 -2.17
N CYS A 111 5.89 -7.41 -1.28
CA CYS A 111 6.08 -6.63 -0.08
C CYS A 111 7.10 -7.25 0.89
N GLN A 112 7.22 -8.58 0.92
CA GLN A 112 8.19 -9.29 1.75
C GLN A 112 9.47 -9.68 0.99
N GLY A 113 9.34 -10.11 -0.27
CA GLY A 113 10.46 -10.64 -1.06
C GLY A 113 11.44 -9.56 -1.55
N ILE A 114 10.95 -8.39 -1.97
CA ILE A 114 11.82 -7.34 -2.51
C ILE A 114 12.72 -6.70 -1.43
N PRO A 115 12.24 -6.39 -0.20
CA PRO A 115 13.11 -6.00 0.90
C PRO A 115 14.23 -7.00 1.20
N HIS A 116 13.92 -8.29 1.18
CA HIS A 116 14.93 -9.34 1.37
C HIS A 116 15.94 -9.36 0.22
N LEU A 117 15.49 -9.11 -1.02
CA LEU A 117 16.38 -8.97 -2.16
C LEU A 117 17.30 -7.75 -2.01
N PHE A 118 16.81 -6.62 -1.51
CA PHE A 118 17.66 -5.44 -1.25
C PHE A 118 18.75 -5.75 -0.23
N GLN A 119 18.45 -6.53 0.81
CA GLN A 119 19.45 -6.97 1.78
C GLN A 119 20.49 -7.89 1.13
N LEU A 120 20.06 -8.86 0.34
CA LEU A 120 20.99 -9.74 -0.38
C LEU A 120 21.89 -8.95 -1.35
N LEU A 121 21.33 -7.96 -2.06
CA LEU A 121 22.11 -7.10 -2.95
C LEU A 121 23.12 -6.24 -2.18
N GLU A 122 22.75 -5.73 -1.02
CA GLU A 122 23.65 -4.99 -0.13
C GLU A 122 24.80 -5.87 0.38
N ASP A 123 24.52 -7.12 0.76
CA ASP A 123 25.54 -8.06 1.22
C ASP A 123 26.49 -8.48 0.08
N LEU A 124 26.01 -8.53 -1.17
CA LEU A 124 26.83 -8.85 -2.35
C LEU A 124 27.63 -7.65 -2.88
N THR A 125 27.12 -6.43 -2.74
CA THR A 125 27.73 -5.22 -3.33
C THR A 125 28.49 -4.35 -2.33
N GLY A 126 28.28 -4.58 -1.03
CA GLY A 126 28.93 -3.83 0.01
C GLY A 126 30.42 -4.14 0.11
N SER A 127 31.19 -3.15 0.54
CA SER A 127 32.60 -3.28 0.84
C SER A 127 32.87 -2.96 2.30
N CYS A 128 33.84 -3.65 2.88
CA CYS A 128 34.32 -3.38 4.22
C CYS A 128 35.33 -2.22 4.19
N HIS A 129 35.03 -1.14 4.91
CA HIS A 129 35.92 0.02 5.03
C HIS A 129 36.51 0.08 6.44
N GLN A 130 37.82 0.19 6.51
CA GLN A 130 38.52 0.43 7.77
C GLN A 130 38.68 1.96 7.97
N PRO A 131 38.15 2.52 9.06
CA PRO A 131 38.38 3.93 9.38
C PRO A 131 39.83 4.13 9.81
N LEU A 132 40.63 4.83 9.00
CA LEU A 132 41.99 5.26 9.34
C LEU A 132 42.08 6.80 9.25
N PRO A 133 42.78 7.52 10.14
CA PRO A 133 43.06 8.94 9.92
C PRO A 133 44.18 9.08 8.86
N PRO A 134 44.04 9.86 7.76
CA PRO A 134 42.99 10.83 7.41
C PRO A 134 41.99 10.36 6.33
N GLY A 135 41.81 9.06 6.11
CA GLY A 135 40.89 8.52 5.09
C GLY A 135 40.55 7.03 5.26
N THR A 136 39.46 6.57 4.63
CA THR A 136 39.04 5.16 4.68
C THR A 136 39.85 4.30 3.70
N LEU A 137 40.43 3.20 4.18
CA LEU A 137 41.06 2.19 3.31
C LEU A 137 40.05 1.09 2.97
N LEU A 138 39.92 0.78 1.68
CA LEU A 138 39.04 -0.28 1.17
C LEU A 138 39.71 -1.63 1.41
N LEU A 139 39.10 -2.46 2.26
CA LEU A 139 39.64 -3.77 2.61
C LEU A 139 38.95 -4.85 1.76
N THR A 140 39.50 -5.11 0.57
CA THR A 140 38.93 -6.03 -0.44
C THR A 140 38.93 -7.51 -0.03
N LYS A 141 39.40 -7.84 1.18
CA LYS A 141 39.74 -9.21 1.60
C LYS A 141 38.71 -9.84 2.55
N LEU A 142 37.75 -9.08 3.09
CA LEU A 142 36.67 -9.61 3.91
C LEU A 142 35.36 -9.67 3.11
N ILE A 143 34.81 -10.88 2.99
CA ILE A 143 33.67 -11.20 2.11
C ILE A 143 32.32 -11.04 2.84
N ASP A 144 32.29 -11.13 4.17
CA ASP A 144 31.05 -11.19 4.93
C ASP A 144 30.85 -9.99 5.87
N ARG A 145 29.61 -9.48 5.91
CA ARG A 145 29.19 -8.34 6.74
C ARG A 145 29.40 -8.61 8.22
N ALA A 146 29.11 -9.84 8.66
CA ALA A 146 29.26 -10.25 10.06
C ALA A 146 30.74 -10.23 10.49
N SER A 147 31.63 -10.73 9.63
CA SER A 147 33.08 -10.69 9.87
C SER A 147 33.61 -9.25 9.91
N CYS A 148 33.19 -8.40 8.96
CA CYS A 148 33.60 -6.99 8.90
C CYS A 148 33.20 -6.21 10.18
N GLN A 149 31.98 -6.40 10.67
CA GLN A 149 31.51 -5.74 11.88
C GLN A 149 32.18 -6.30 13.15
N SER A 150 32.51 -7.59 13.16
CA SER A 150 33.19 -8.22 14.30
C SER A 150 34.61 -7.69 14.53
N GLU A 151 35.28 -7.23 13.46
CA GLU A 151 36.61 -6.61 13.51
C GLU A 151 36.57 -5.09 13.74
N GLY A 152 35.38 -4.51 13.94
CA GLY A 152 35.21 -3.07 14.20
C GLY A 152 35.30 -2.19 12.95
N HIS A 153 35.13 -2.77 11.77
CA HIS A 153 35.11 -2.06 10.49
C HIS A 153 33.69 -1.64 10.10
N GLN A 154 33.60 -0.61 9.25
CA GLN A 154 32.32 -0.06 8.80
C GLN A 154 31.95 -0.65 7.44
N TRP A 155 30.82 -1.35 7.38
CA TRP A 155 30.25 -1.85 6.13
C TRP A 155 29.59 -0.69 5.38
N GLN A 156 29.98 -0.47 4.13
CA GLN A 156 29.45 0.61 3.29
C GLN A 156 28.91 -0.01 2.00
N GLY A 157 27.58 -0.04 1.88
CA GLY A 157 26.86 -0.55 0.71
C GLY A 157 25.80 0.42 0.22
N TYR A 158 25.21 0.15 -0.95
CA TYR A 158 24.06 0.92 -1.41
C TYR A 158 22.79 0.51 -0.64
N HIS A 159 22.56 1.15 0.49
CA HIS A 159 21.41 0.86 1.35
C HIS A 159 20.13 1.49 0.76
N ILE A 160 19.21 0.67 0.25
CA ILE A 160 17.84 1.12 -0.10
C ILE A 160 16.97 0.94 1.13
N SER A 161 16.19 1.97 1.52
CA SER A 161 15.30 1.87 2.69
C SER A 161 14.17 0.85 2.45
N PRO A 162 14.20 -0.35 3.09
CA PRO A 162 13.20 -1.38 2.83
C PRO A 162 11.84 -1.01 3.44
N GLN A 163 11.86 -0.29 4.58
CA GLN A 163 10.67 0.23 5.25
C GLN A 163 9.91 1.22 4.36
N THR A 164 10.62 2.16 3.74
CA THR A 164 10.02 3.16 2.85
C THR A 164 9.43 2.51 1.60
N PHE A 165 10.13 1.52 1.03
CA PHE A 165 9.63 0.71 -0.08
C PHE A 165 8.31 0.01 0.28
N THR A 166 8.31 -0.75 1.38
CA THR A 166 7.16 -1.55 1.84
C THR A 166 5.96 -0.66 2.13
N LEU A 167 6.13 0.43 2.87
CA LEU A 167 5.04 1.36 3.19
C LEU A 167 4.46 2.01 1.92
N THR A 168 5.30 2.38 0.96
CA THR A 168 4.86 2.96 -0.31
C THR A 168 4.04 1.95 -1.13
N LEU A 169 4.56 0.73 -1.30
CA LEU A 169 3.89 -0.33 -2.05
C LEU A 169 2.53 -0.72 -1.44
N CYS A 170 2.48 -0.91 -0.11
CA CYS A 170 1.26 -1.21 0.63
C CYS A 170 0.24 -0.09 0.50
N SER A 171 0.66 1.16 0.68
CA SER A 171 -0.23 2.33 0.63
C SER A 171 -0.88 2.49 -0.74
N LEU A 172 -0.10 2.38 -1.82
CA LEU A 172 -0.61 2.44 -3.18
C LEU A 172 -1.58 1.29 -3.50
N SER A 173 -1.23 0.08 -3.09
CA SER A 173 -2.08 -1.10 -3.28
C SER A 173 -3.41 -0.96 -2.54
N MET A 174 -3.38 -0.58 -1.27
CA MET A 174 -4.59 -0.35 -0.47
C MET A 174 -5.47 0.76 -1.05
N ALA A 175 -4.89 1.89 -1.47
CA ALA A 175 -5.66 2.99 -2.03
C ALA A 175 -6.47 2.57 -3.27
N ASP A 176 -5.87 1.75 -4.15
CA ASP A 176 -6.53 1.26 -5.36
C ASP A 176 -7.63 0.23 -5.06
N GLU A 177 -7.42 -0.66 -4.10
CA GLU A 177 -8.42 -1.64 -3.67
C GLU A 177 -9.60 -0.99 -2.94
N LEU A 178 -9.32 -0.04 -2.03
CA LEU A 178 -10.35 0.69 -1.28
C LEU A 178 -11.20 1.59 -2.20
N ALA A 179 -10.64 2.10 -3.29
CA ALA A 179 -11.39 2.87 -4.27
C ALA A 179 -12.52 2.07 -4.95
N VAL A 180 -12.54 0.75 -4.86
CA VAL A 180 -13.67 -0.08 -5.35
C VAL A 180 -14.95 0.20 -4.57
N PHE A 181 -14.84 0.56 -3.28
CA PHE A 181 -16.00 0.74 -2.41
C PHE A 181 -16.94 1.86 -2.88
N VAL A 182 -16.40 2.95 -3.44
CA VAL A 182 -17.24 4.03 -3.98
C VAL A 182 -18.14 3.55 -5.12
N ARG A 183 -17.66 2.62 -5.95
CA ARG A 183 -18.43 2.04 -7.06
C ARG A 183 -19.48 1.08 -6.52
N TYR A 184 -19.13 0.30 -5.50
CA TYR A 184 -20.06 -0.58 -4.78
C TYR A 184 -21.27 0.21 -4.24
N LEU A 185 -21.01 1.33 -3.55
CA LEU A 185 -22.05 2.20 -3.01
C LEU A 185 -22.90 2.87 -4.11
N ARG A 186 -22.27 3.37 -5.19
CA ARG A 186 -22.99 4.00 -6.32
C ARG A 186 -23.94 3.04 -7.05
N ARG A 187 -23.67 1.74 -6.99
CA ARG A 187 -24.54 0.70 -7.57
C ARG A 187 -25.75 0.35 -6.69
N GLY A 188 -25.82 0.89 -5.48
CA GLY A 188 -26.90 0.60 -4.54
C GLY A 188 -26.82 -0.79 -3.91
N TYR A 189 -25.66 -1.45 -3.93
CA TYR A 189 -25.51 -2.73 -3.25
C TYR A 189 -25.63 -2.56 -1.73
N PRO A 190 -26.25 -3.50 -1.02
CA PRO A 190 -26.40 -3.42 0.43
C PRO A 190 -25.02 -3.49 1.09
N ALA A 191 -24.60 -2.40 1.74
CA ALA A 191 -23.36 -2.35 2.50
C ALA A 191 -23.66 -2.66 3.97
N SER A 192 -23.38 -3.89 4.39
CA SER A 192 -23.53 -4.30 5.79
C SER A 192 -22.67 -3.45 6.72
N THR A 193 -23.08 -3.32 7.98
CA THR A 193 -22.30 -2.58 9.00
C THR A 193 -20.90 -3.16 9.14
N ALA A 194 -20.75 -4.49 9.07
CA ALA A 194 -19.45 -5.16 9.09
C ALA A 194 -18.55 -4.73 7.92
N LEU A 195 -19.06 -4.70 6.70
CA LEU A 195 -18.30 -4.24 5.52
C LEU A 195 -17.84 -2.78 5.69
N ARG A 196 -18.72 -1.91 6.20
CA ARG A 196 -18.40 -0.50 6.47
C ARG A 196 -17.31 -0.36 7.54
N ILE A 197 -17.36 -1.16 8.62
CA ILE A 197 -16.33 -1.18 9.67
C ILE A 197 -14.99 -1.66 9.10
N VAL A 198 -14.98 -2.76 8.34
CA VAL A 198 -13.75 -3.28 7.72
C VAL A 198 -13.14 -2.26 6.75
N PHE A 199 -13.97 -1.57 5.96
CA PHE A 199 -13.51 -0.47 5.10
C PHE A 199 -12.88 0.67 5.91
N LEU A 200 -13.51 1.09 7.01
CA LEU A 200 -12.97 2.14 7.88
C LEU A 200 -11.66 1.73 8.55
N LEU A 201 -11.52 0.47 8.96
CA LEU A 201 -10.26 -0.08 9.49
C LEU A 201 -9.13 -0.06 8.46
N ASN A 202 -9.43 -0.40 7.20
CA ASN A 202 -8.44 -0.30 6.13
C ASN A 202 -8.10 1.17 5.80
N ALA A 203 -9.09 2.07 5.83
CA ALA A 203 -8.86 3.50 5.62
C ALA A 203 -8.01 4.13 6.74
N SER A 204 -8.23 3.74 8.00
CA SER A 204 -7.39 4.19 9.12
C SER A 204 -5.98 3.60 9.04
N LEU A 205 -5.84 2.33 8.64
CA LEU A 205 -4.54 1.70 8.39
C LEU A 205 -3.77 2.42 7.27
N LEU A 206 -4.44 2.81 6.18
CA LEU A 206 -3.85 3.62 5.13
C LEU A 206 -3.34 4.96 5.69
N GLY A 207 -4.15 5.67 6.48
CA GLY A 207 -3.72 6.90 7.14
C GLY A 207 -2.48 6.69 8.02
N LEU A 208 -2.46 5.61 8.80
CA LEU A 208 -1.34 5.25 9.66
C LEU A 208 -0.07 4.93 8.86
N TYR A 209 -0.15 4.26 7.70
CA TYR A 209 1.01 4.05 6.84
C TYR A 209 1.57 5.34 6.27
N ASN A 210 0.74 6.34 5.96
CA ASN A 210 1.23 7.66 5.53
C ASN A 210 1.98 8.36 6.68
N LEU A 211 1.48 8.27 7.92
CA LEU A 211 2.18 8.80 9.09
C LEU A 211 3.50 8.09 9.36
N LEU A 212 3.52 6.75 9.26
CA LEU A 212 4.74 5.97 9.40
C LEU A 212 5.73 6.32 8.30
N LEU A 213 5.29 6.46 7.05
CA LEU A 213 6.15 6.84 5.93
C LEU A 213 6.84 8.18 6.19
N VAL A 214 6.10 9.18 6.69
CA VAL A 214 6.67 10.47 7.08
C VAL A 214 7.69 10.28 8.21
N SER A 215 7.35 9.55 9.28
CA SER A 215 8.32 9.30 10.36
C SER A 215 9.58 8.59 9.88
N THR A 216 9.45 7.56 9.04
CA THR A 216 10.59 6.82 8.48
C THR A 216 11.44 7.73 7.61
N ALA A 217 10.84 8.62 6.81
CA ALA A 217 11.56 9.57 5.99
C ALA A 217 12.26 10.67 6.81
N LEU A 218 11.65 11.14 7.89
CA LEU A 218 12.23 12.15 8.79
C LEU A 218 13.47 11.64 9.52
N TYR A 219 13.44 10.40 10.02
CA TYR A 219 14.53 9.82 10.81
C TYR A 219 15.50 8.98 9.99
N ALA A 220 15.37 8.99 8.66
CA ALA A 220 16.29 8.28 7.80
C ALA A 220 17.70 8.89 7.89
N PRO A 221 18.75 8.06 8.09
CA PRO A 221 20.12 8.55 8.14
C PRO A 221 20.59 9.12 6.79
N SER A 222 19.92 8.79 5.69
CA SER A 222 20.18 9.36 4.37
C SER A 222 18.88 9.53 3.60
N TYR A 223 18.57 10.78 3.24
CA TYR A 223 17.35 11.15 2.49
C TYR A 223 17.24 10.45 1.13
N THR A 224 18.35 10.35 0.40
CA THR A 224 18.40 9.74 -0.95
C THR A 224 17.94 8.28 -0.93
N GLN A 225 18.29 7.54 0.12
CA GLN A 225 17.93 6.14 0.29
C GLN A 225 16.42 5.94 0.48
N SER A 226 15.77 6.87 1.18
CA SER A 226 14.31 6.89 1.35
C SER A 226 13.59 7.23 0.05
N VAL A 227 14.08 8.22 -0.71
CA VAL A 227 13.53 8.57 -2.03
C VAL A 227 13.61 7.39 -2.99
N VAL A 228 14.76 6.72 -3.06
CA VAL A 228 14.97 5.54 -3.91
C VAL A 228 14.04 4.40 -3.50
N GLY A 229 13.86 4.14 -2.20
CA GLY A 229 12.92 3.15 -1.70
C GLY A 229 11.48 3.44 -2.13
N ALA A 230 11.03 4.70 -2.00
CA ALA A 230 9.69 5.11 -2.44
C ALA A 230 9.50 5.03 -3.96
N ALA A 231 10.52 5.42 -4.74
CA ALA A 231 10.50 5.32 -6.19
C ALA A 231 10.41 3.85 -6.63
N ALA A 232 11.20 2.96 -6.03
CA ALA A 232 11.12 1.53 -6.27
C ALA A 232 9.73 0.97 -5.93
N GLY A 233 9.16 1.35 -4.78
CA GLY A 233 7.80 0.93 -4.39
C GLY A 233 6.74 1.36 -5.40
N THR A 234 6.85 2.59 -5.90
CA THR A 234 5.95 3.13 -6.94
C THR A 234 6.12 2.40 -8.27
N LEU A 235 7.36 2.06 -8.66
CA LEU A 235 7.65 1.30 -9.88
C LEU A 235 7.06 -0.11 -9.81
N PHE A 236 7.28 -0.84 -8.71
CA PHE A 236 6.73 -2.19 -8.51
C PHE A 236 5.19 -2.19 -8.50
N TRP A 237 4.58 -1.19 -7.88
CA TRP A 237 3.14 -0.98 -7.97
C TRP A 237 2.69 -0.73 -9.42
N HIS A 238 3.42 0.10 -10.19
CA HIS A 238 3.06 0.37 -11.58
C HIS A 238 3.13 -0.89 -12.45
N LEU A 239 4.20 -1.67 -12.31
CA LEU A 239 4.39 -2.93 -13.02
C LEU A 239 3.27 -3.91 -12.71
N THR A 240 2.87 -4.05 -11.44
CA THR A 240 1.77 -4.93 -11.05
C THR A 240 0.41 -4.40 -11.49
N TYR A 241 -0.02 -3.23 -10.98
CA TYR A 241 -1.38 -2.72 -11.16
C TYR A 241 -1.69 -2.17 -12.55
N ARG A 242 -0.70 -1.61 -13.26
CA ARG A 242 -0.92 -0.96 -14.56
C ARG A 242 -0.51 -1.82 -15.74
N VAL A 243 0.58 -2.56 -15.62
CA VAL A 243 1.08 -3.41 -16.72
C VAL A 243 0.47 -4.81 -16.61
N TRP A 244 0.76 -5.53 -15.53
CA TRP A 244 0.38 -6.94 -15.43
C TRP A 244 -1.12 -7.15 -15.23
N TYR A 245 -1.77 -6.41 -14.32
CA TYR A 245 -3.20 -6.52 -14.05
C TYR A 245 -4.11 -6.06 -15.19
N ARG A 246 -3.57 -5.39 -16.22
CA ARG A 246 -4.36 -4.91 -17.37
C ARG A 246 -4.13 -5.65 -18.68
N ARG A 247 -2.96 -6.28 -18.89
CA ARG A 247 -2.58 -6.79 -20.22
C ARG A 247 -2.70 -8.29 -20.42
N THR A 248 -2.64 -9.11 -19.36
CA THR A 248 -2.42 -10.55 -19.53
C THR A 248 -3.70 -11.39 -19.34
N PHE A 249 -3.91 -12.40 -20.19
CA PHE A 249 -5.04 -13.35 -20.13
C PHE A 249 -5.06 -14.19 -18.84
N TYR A 250 -3.90 -14.47 -18.24
CA TYR A 250 -3.74 -15.15 -16.95
C TYR A 250 -3.71 -14.21 -15.73
N SER A 251 -4.08 -12.94 -15.91
CA SER A 251 -3.97 -11.92 -14.87
C SER A 251 -5.21 -11.86 -13.98
N PRO A 252 -5.09 -11.65 -12.65
CA PRO A 252 -6.23 -11.53 -11.73
C PRO A 252 -7.13 -10.29 -11.96
N GLY A 253 -6.86 -9.52 -13.02
CA GLY A 253 -7.70 -8.42 -13.50
C GLY A 253 -7.61 -7.17 -12.63
N PRO A 254 -8.07 -6.01 -13.15
CA PRO A 254 -8.03 -4.77 -12.39
C PRO A 254 -9.02 -4.77 -11.20
N PRO A 255 -8.83 -3.88 -10.21
CA PRO A 255 -9.75 -3.75 -9.08
C PRO A 255 -11.19 -3.45 -9.57
N GLY A 256 -12.13 -4.30 -9.15
CA GLY A 256 -13.54 -4.27 -9.55
C GLY A 256 -13.87 -4.88 -10.92
N HIS A 257 -12.93 -5.61 -11.56
CA HIS A 257 -13.23 -6.36 -12.79
C HIS A 257 -14.22 -7.50 -12.51
N GLY A 258 -15.20 -7.72 -13.39
CA GLY A 258 -16.19 -8.80 -13.24
C GLY A 258 -17.24 -8.60 -12.13
N MET A 259 -16.97 -7.75 -11.13
CA MET A 259 -17.92 -7.44 -10.03
C MET A 259 -19.13 -6.59 -10.48
N PHE A 260 -18.94 -5.86 -11.58
CA PHE A 260 -19.87 -4.83 -12.01
C PHE A 260 -20.27 -5.07 -13.47
N PRO A 261 -21.35 -5.83 -13.74
CA PRO A 261 -21.89 -5.96 -15.09
C PRO A 261 -22.08 -4.56 -15.70
N LYS A 262 -21.68 -4.36 -16.95
CA LYS A 262 -22.05 -3.12 -17.65
C LYS A 262 -23.57 -3.13 -17.76
N VAL A 263 -24.22 -2.05 -17.31
CA VAL A 263 -25.63 -1.85 -17.64
C VAL A 263 -25.64 -1.69 -19.16
N SER A 264 -25.98 -2.75 -19.89
CA SER A 264 -26.28 -2.66 -21.30
C SER A 264 -27.50 -1.74 -21.38
N GLY A 265 -27.28 -0.50 -21.80
CA GLY A 265 -28.37 0.39 -22.15
C GLY A 265 -29.19 -0.33 -23.21
N GLY A 266 -30.39 -0.75 -22.82
CA GLY A 266 -31.40 -1.25 -23.75
C GLY A 266 -31.77 -0.13 -24.70
N ARG A 267 -31.04 -0.03 -25.81
CA ARG A 267 -31.52 0.65 -27.00
C ARG A 267 -32.62 -0.27 -27.53
N LYS A 268 -33.87 0.00 -27.12
CA LYS A 268 -35.05 -0.52 -27.80
C LYS A 268 -34.90 -0.08 -29.27
N SER A 269 -34.63 -1.01 -30.17
CA SER A 269 -35.02 -0.81 -31.56
C SER A 269 -36.54 -0.70 -31.53
N LEU A 270 -37.07 0.46 -31.93
CA LEU A 270 -38.43 0.51 -32.40
C LEU A 270 -38.44 -0.32 -33.69
N ASP A 271 -38.89 -1.56 -33.58
CA ASP A 271 -39.35 -2.27 -34.76
C ASP A 271 -40.70 -1.64 -35.13
N SER A 272 -40.65 -0.81 -36.17
CA SER A 272 -41.83 -0.44 -36.94
C SER A 272 -42.21 -1.64 -37.77
N GLU A 273 -43.04 -2.52 -37.23
CA GLU A 273 -43.85 -3.41 -38.05
C GLU A 273 -45.15 -3.70 -37.31
N GLY A 274 -46.20 -3.01 -37.75
CA GLY A 274 -47.54 -3.44 -37.45
C GLY A 274 -47.82 -4.71 -38.24
N ASN A 275 -48.13 -5.81 -37.56
CA ASN A 275 -49.32 -6.56 -37.92
C ASN A 275 -49.82 -7.45 -36.77
N LEU A 276 -51.13 -7.64 -36.84
CA LEU A 276 -52.03 -8.39 -35.98
C LEU A 276 -51.84 -9.90 -36.16
N GLN A 277 -51.63 -10.65 -35.07
CA GLN A 277 -52.28 -11.93 -34.77
C GLN A 277 -51.96 -12.40 -33.34
#